data_AF-D3ASD6-F1
#
_entry.id   AF-D3ASD6-F1
#
_cell.length_a   1.000
_cell.length_b   1.000
_cell.length_c   1.000
_cell.angle_alpha   90.00
_cell.angle_beta   90.00
_cell.angle_gamma   90.00
#
_symmetry.space_group_name_H-M   'P 1'
#
loop_
_entity.id
_entity.type
_entity.pdbx_description
1 polymer ?
#
loop_
_entity_poly.entity_id
_entity_poly.type
_entity_poly.pdbx_seq_one_letter_code
_entity_poly.pdbx_strand_id
1 'polypeptide(L)'
;KAREELWSNYFVVEKGIYEQILSAPEAVVEGTVKELAEKYGTDIQTMTGFLDGINESLKGYENPIDTMDENTSVKIEIDPEKLYYNMVEAKAEWLYGLPQWDSILTEEKKKELYKKQKASGTIVKGPKIGRNDPCPCGSGKKYKKCCGKNA
;
A
#
# COMPACT_ATOMS: atom_id res chain seq x y z
N LYS A 1 -10.51 15.33 -20.46
CA LYS A 1 -11.88 15.65 -20.00
C LYS A 1 -12.61 14.39 -19.49
N ALA A 2 -13.21 13.53 -20.32
CA ALA A 2 -13.97 12.37 -19.81
C ALA A 2 -13.18 11.40 -18.90
N ARG A 3 -11.89 11.15 -19.21
CA ARG A 3 -11.03 10.27 -18.39
C ARG A 3 -10.58 10.90 -17.07
N GLU A 4 -10.53 12.23 -17.00
CA GLU A 4 -10.18 12.96 -15.77
C GLU A 4 -11.39 13.04 -14.82
N GLU A 5 -12.59 13.27 -15.36
CA GLU A 5 -13.84 13.30 -14.58
C GLU A 5 -14.16 11.94 -13.96
N LEU A 6 -13.92 10.84 -14.68
CA LEU A 6 -14.07 9.49 -14.15
C LEU A 6 -13.09 9.19 -13.01
N TRP A 7 -11.82 9.61 -13.15
CA TRP A 7 -10.82 9.45 -12.09
C TRP A 7 -11.17 10.30 -10.87
N SER A 8 -11.59 11.55 -11.06
CA SER A 8 -12.01 12.43 -9.96
C SER A 8 -13.20 11.88 -9.18
N ASN A 9 -14.21 11.33 -9.85
CA ASN A 9 -15.37 10.75 -9.17
C ASN A 9 -14.99 9.48 -8.41
N TYR A 10 -14.17 8.61 -8.99
CA TYR A 10 -13.67 7.41 -8.30
C TYR A 10 -12.88 7.78 -7.03
N PHE A 11 -11.98 8.76 -7.10
CA PHE A 11 -11.22 9.20 -5.92
C PHE A 11 -12.09 9.80 -4.82
N VAL A 12 -13.13 10.55 -5.17
CA VAL A 12 -14.05 11.13 -4.18
C VAL A 12 -14.80 10.02 -3.45
N VAL A 13 -15.26 9.01 -4.20
CA VAL A 13 -15.98 7.87 -3.65
C VAL A 13 -15.07 7.01 -2.76
N GLU A 14 -13.89 6.64 -3.27
CA GLU A 14 -12.90 5.84 -2.53
C GLU A 14 -12.46 6.56 -1.25
N LYS A 15 -12.17 7.86 -1.34
CA LYS A 15 -11.86 8.70 -0.18
C LYS A 15 -13.00 8.62 0.85
N GLY A 16 -14.25 8.78 0.43
CA GLY A 16 -15.41 8.71 1.33
C GLY A 16 -15.51 7.37 2.06
N ILE A 17 -15.24 6.25 1.39
CA ILE A 17 -15.20 4.91 2.01
C ILE A 17 -14.11 4.87 3.09
N TYR A 18 -12.89 5.30 2.76
CA TYR A 18 -11.78 5.31 3.72
C TYR A 18 -12.05 6.25 4.89
N GLU A 19 -12.65 7.42 4.68
CA GLU A 19 -13.00 8.33 5.77
C GLU A 19 -13.93 7.66 6.78
N GLN A 20 -14.92 6.88 6.32
CA GLN A 20 -15.81 6.13 7.20
C GLN A 20 -15.10 4.98 7.92
N ILE A 21 -14.28 4.22 7.21
CA ILE A 21 -13.52 3.10 7.77
C ILE A 21 -12.51 3.59 8.82
N LEU A 22 -11.76 4.65 8.50
CA LEU A 22 -10.78 5.24 9.41
C LEU A 22 -11.44 5.93 10.62
N SER A 23 -12.72 6.30 10.51
CA SER A 23 -13.48 6.77 11.68
C SER A 23 -13.80 5.64 12.67
N ALA A 24 -13.78 4.37 12.23
CA ALA A 24 -14.04 3.19 13.06
C ALA A 24 -13.11 2.02 12.68
N PRO A 25 -11.79 2.13 12.90
CA PRO A 25 -10.80 1.17 12.42
C PRO A 25 -10.90 -0.22 13.08
N GLU A 26 -11.50 -0.31 14.27
CA GLU A 26 -11.74 -1.59 14.96
C GLU A 26 -13.08 -2.24 14.54
N ALA A 27 -13.91 -1.54 13.77
CA ALA A 27 -15.18 -2.09 13.33
C ALA A 27 -14.94 -3.15 12.26
N VAL A 28 -15.21 -4.40 12.63
CA VAL A 28 -15.30 -5.50 11.67
C VAL A 28 -16.58 -5.31 10.89
N VAL A 29 -16.47 -5.06 9.59
CA VAL A 29 -17.63 -4.97 8.70
C VAL A 29 -17.78 -6.30 7.98
N GLU A 30 -18.86 -7.02 8.28
CA GLU A 30 -19.24 -8.26 7.60
C GLU A 30 -20.50 -8.02 6.79
N GLY A 31 -20.54 -8.51 5.56
CA GLY A 31 -21.69 -8.35 4.68
C GLY A 31 -21.42 -8.88 3.28
N THR A 32 -22.43 -8.92 2.44
CA THR A 32 -22.27 -9.22 1.02
C THR A 32 -21.67 -8.02 0.26
N VAL A 33 -21.02 -8.27 -0.87
CA VAL A 33 -20.50 -7.21 -1.75
C VAL A 33 -21.60 -6.19 -2.06
N LYS A 34 -22.83 -6.65 -2.30
CA LYS A 34 -23.99 -5.79 -2.53
C LYS A 34 -24.35 -4.94 -1.32
N GLU A 35 -24.45 -5.52 -0.13
CA GLU A 35 -24.75 -4.77 1.10
C GLU A 35 -23.70 -3.71 1.39
N LEU A 36 -22.43 -4.02 1.16
CA LEU A 36 -21.34 -3.05 1.31
C LEU A 36 -21.45 -1.94 0.28
N ALA A 37 -21.70 -2.29 -0.99
CA ALA A 37 -21.89 -1.31 -2.05
C ALA A 37 -23.02 -0.32 -1.68
N GLU A 38 -24.16 -0.83 -1.22
CA GLU A 38 -25.29 0.00 -0.75
C GLU A 38 -24.95 0.83 0.50
N LYS A 39 -24.26 0.23 1.48
CA LYS A 39 -23.86 0.90 2.73
C LYS A 39 -22.98 2.11 2.47
N TYR A 40 -22.05 1.99 1.51
CA TYR A 40 -21.11 3.06 1.16
C TYR A 40 -21.59 3.92 -0.02
N GLY A 41 -22.79 3.67 -0.57
CA GLY A 41 -23.36 4.44 -1.67
C GLY A 41 -22.57 4.30 -2.98
N THR A 42 -22.00 3.13 -3.22
CA THR A 42 -21.15 2.82 -4.38
C THR A 42 -21.80 1.74 -5.24
N ASP A 43 -21.35 1.61 -6.49
CA ASP A 43 -21.74 0.48 -7.32
C ASP A 43 -20.90 -0.77 -7.01
N ILE A 44 -21.38 -1.93 -7.46
CA ILE A 44 -20.72 -3.22 -7.22
C ILE A 44 -19.29 -3.23 -7.78
N GLN A 45 -19.04 -2.65 -8.96
CA GLN A 45 -17.69 -2.66 -9.55
C GLN A 45 -16.71 -1.80 -8.74
N THR A 46 -17.16 -0.63 -8.28
CA THR A 46 -16.36 0.24 -7.39
C THR A 46 -16.08 -0.46 -6.06
N MET A 47 -17.08 -1.13 -5.47
CA MET A 47 -16.89 -1.88 -4.23
C MET A 47 -15.93 -3.07 -4.42
N THR A 48 -16.04 -3.82 -5.51
CA THR A 48 -15.10 -4.91 -5.82
C THR A 48 -13.67 -4.39 -6.02
N GLY A 49 -13.50 -3.29 -6.75
CA GLY A 49 -12.18 -2.66 -6.91
C GLY A 49 -11.60 -2.14 -5.59
N PHE A 50 -12.45 -1.59 -4.72
CA PHE A 50 -12.06 -1.22 -3.37
C PHE A 50 -11.63 -2.44 -2.55
N LEU A 51 -12.44 -3.51 -2.54
CA LEU A 51 -12.15 -4.77 -1.85
C LEU A 51 -10.82 -5.38 -2.30
N ASP A 52 -10.52 -5.33 -3.60
CA ASP A 52 -9.25 -5.77 -4.18
C ASP A 52 -8.08 -4.98 -3.58
N GLY A 53 -8.17 -3.64 -3.64
CA GLY A 53 -7.12 -2.76 -3.12
C GLY A 53 -6.89 -2.88 -1.60
N ILE A 54 -7.94 -3.17 -0.82
CA ILE A 54 -7.80 -3.37 0.63
C ILE A 54 -7.46 -4.80 1.02
N ASN A 55 -7.58 -5.79 0.13
CA ASN A 55 -7.36 -7.20 0.46
C ASN A 55 -5.95 -7.43 1.03
N GLU A 56 -4.95 -6.77 0.44
CA GLU A 56 -3.56 -6.81 0.91
C GLU A 56 -3.38 -6.14 2.29
N SER A 57 -4.35 -5.35 2.74
CA SER A 57 -4.31 -4.58 4.00
C SER A 57 -5.14 -5.21 5.13
N LEU A 58 -5.76 -6.38 4.91
CA LEU A 58 -6.57 -7.09 5.90
C LEU A 58 -5.72 -7.83 6.94
N LYS A 59 -6.30 -8.04 8.14
CA LYS A 59 -5.70 -8.77 9.27
C LYS A 59 -5.68 -10.29 9.06
N GLY A 60 -4.79 -10.74 8.16
CA GLY A 60 -4.37 -12.15 8.10
C GLY A 60 -5.35 -13.10 7.42
N TYR A 61 -6.31 -12.59 6.65
CA TYR A 61 -7.13 -13.36 5.74
C TYR A 61 -7.25 -12.62 4.40
N GLU A 62 -7.53 -13.38 3.35
CA GLU A 62 -7.73 -12.87 2.00
C GLU A 62 -9.15 -13.26 1.58
N ASN A 63 -9.92 -12.28 1.15
CA ASN A 63 -11.23 -12.57 0.58
C ASN A 63 -11.05 -13.01 -0.89
N PRO A 64 -11.96 -13.86 -1.43
CA PRO A 64 -11.83 -14.41 -2.78
C PRO A 64 -12.24 -13.38 -3.87
N ILE A 65 -11.41 -12.36 -4.10
CA ILE A 65 -11.71 -11.24 -5.03
C ILE A 65 -11.97 -11.72 -6.48
N ASP A 66 -11.20 -12.69 -6.97
CA ASP A 66 -11.28 -13.18 -8.36
C ASP A 66 -12.60 -13.91 -8.69
N THR A 67 -13.26 -14.48 -7.68
CA THR A 67 -14.49 -15.27 -7.85
C THR A 67 -15.70 -14.62 -7.18
N MET A 68 -15.59 -13.36 -6.76
CA MET A 68 -16.66 -12.66 -6.06
C MET A 68 -17.83 -12.33 -6.98
N ASP A 69 -19.02 -12.66 -6.51
CA ASP A 69 -20.29 -12.19 -7.02
C ASP A 69 -20.97 -11.24 -6.02
N GLU A 70 -22.09 -10.63 -6.44
CA GLU A 70 -22.86 -9.68 -5.62
C GLU A 70 -23.32 -10.25 -4.26
N ASN A 71 -23.48 -11.57 -4.15
CA ASN A 71 -23.91 -12.26 -2.92
C ASN A 71 -22.76 -12.88 -2.14
N THR A 72 -21.51 -12.74 -2.60
CA THR A 72 -20.36 -13.26 -1.86
C THR A 72 -20.24 -12.49 -0.54
N SER A 73 -20.27 -13.20 0.57
CA SER A 73 -20.04 -12.63 1.90
C SER A 73 -18.56 -12.35 2.11
N VAL A 74 -18.24 -11.13 2.51
CA VAL A 74 -16.87 -10.68 2.75
C VAL A 74 -16.77 -10.07 4.14
N LYS A 75 -15.58 -10.18 4.72
CA LYS A 75 -15.24 -9.55 5.98
C LYS A 75 -14.20 -8.47 5.70
N ILE A 76 -14.39 -7.28 6.25
CA ILE A 76 -13.46 -6.17 6.18
C ILE A 76 -13.01 -5.88 7.61
N GLU A 77 -11.76 -6.22 7.87
CA GLU A 77 -11.04 -5.98 9.12
C GLU A 77 -9.67 -5.47 8.74
N ILE A 78 -9.60 -4.14 8.73
CA ILE A 78 -8.44 -3.42 8.23
C ILE A 78 -7.41 -3.30 9.35
N ASP A 79 -6.16 -3.57 9.02
CA ASP A 79 -5.04 -3.22 9.89
C ASP A 79 -4.57 -1.80 9.56
N PRO A 80 -4.72 -0.82 10.47
CA PRO A 80 -4.32 0.56 10.19
C PRO A 80 -2.83 0.71 9.84
N GLU A 81 -1.95 -0.07 10.47
CA GLU A 81 -0.50 0.02 10.20
C GLU A 81 -0.18 -0.55 8.82
N LYS A 82 -0.76 -1.70 8.48
CA LYS A 82 -0.59 -2.34 7.17
C LYS A 82 -1.21 -1.52 6.05
N LEU A 83 -2.42 -1.00 6.28
CA LEU A 83 -3.11 -0.15 5.33
C LEU A 83 -2.32 1.12 5.04
N TYR A 84 -1.83 1.80 6.09
CA TYR A 84 -0.98 2.99 5.92
C TYR A 84 0.29 2.66 5.11
N TYR A 85 0.95 1.54 5.43
CA TYR A 85 2.13 1.08 4.71
C TYR A 85 1.84 0.85 3.21
N ASN A 86 0.77 0.14 2.88
CA ASN A 86 0.36 -0.14 1.50
C ASN A 86 -0.05 1.13 0.75
N MET A 87 -0.74 2.08 1.40
CA MET A 87 -1.07 3.38 0.81
C MET A 87 0.19 4.19 0.45
N VAL A 88 1.22 4.16 1.31
CA VAL A 88 2.50 4.84 1.04
C VAL A 88 3.23 4.19 -0.15
N GLU A 89 3.11 2.86 -0.28
CA GLU A 89 3.63 2.10 -1.41
C GLU A 89 2.92 2.44 -2.72
N ALA A 90 1.59 2.47 -2.72
CA ALA A 90 0.76 2.88 -3.84
C ALA A 90 0.86 4.39 -4.17
N LYS A 91 1.58 5.17 -3.36
CA LYS A 91 1.70 6.64 -3.45
C LYS A 91 0.33 7.34 -3.39
N ALA A 92 -0.58 6.79 -2.60
CA ALA A 92 -1.94 7.31 -2.42
C ALA A 92 -1.97 8.49 -1.43
N GLU A 93 -1.34 9.61 -1.78
CA GLU A 93 -1.22 10.81 -0.93
C GLU A 93 -2.57 11.30 -0.38
N TRP A 94 -3.64 11.17 -1.16
CA TRP A 94 -4.99 11.58 -0.77
C TRP A 94 -5.61 10.71 0.33
N LEU A 95 -5.12 9.48 0.54
CA LEU A 95 -5.62 8.54 1.55
C LEU A 95 -4.76 8.54 2.80
N TYR A 96 -3.43 8.42 2.68
CA TYR A 96 -2.55 8.40 3.85
C TYR A 96 -2.35 9.81 4.47
N GLY A 97 -2.74 10.87 3.74
CA GLY A 97 -2.77 12.24 4.23
C GLY A 97 -4.07 12.63 4.95
N LEU A 98 -5.01 11.70 5.11
CA LEU A 98 -6.29 11.95 5.79
C LEU A 98 -6.09 12.30 7.28
N PRO A 99 -6.76 13.34 7.82
CA PRO A 99 -6.66 13.73 9.24
C PRO A 99 -7.19 12.64 10.19
N GLN A 100 -8.05 11.75 9.70
CA GLN A 100 -8.55 10.60 10.45
C GLN A 100 -7.40 9.74 10.99
N TRP A 101 -6.28 9.65 10.26
CA TRP A 101 -5.11 8.93 10.71
C TRP A 101 -4.49 9.49 11.98
N ASP A 102 -4.65 10.78 12.29
CA ASP A 102 -4.13 11.39 13.54
C ASP A 102 -4.75 10.75 14.79
N SER A 103 -5.97 10.23 14.67
CA SER A 103 -6.68 9.56 15.76
C SER A 103 -6.32 8.07 15.90
N ILE A 104 -5.73 7.47 14.86
CA ILE A 104 -5.45 6.03 14.79
C ILE A 104 -3.96 5.74 14.99
N LEU A 105 -3.11 6.50 14.31
CA LEU A 105 -1.66 6.36 14.32
C LEU A 105 -1.04 7.66 14.84
N THR A 106 -0.11 7.54 15.78
CA THR A 106 0.66 8.71 16.21
C THR A 106 1.54 9.21 15.09
N GLU A 107 1.83 10.52 15.07
CA GLU A 107 2.72 11.15 14.09
C GLU A 107 4.10 10.47 13.99
N GLU A 108 4.61 9.98 15.12
CA GLU A 108 5.86 9.21 15.16
C GLU A 108 5.74 7.90 14.39
N LYS A 109 4.64 7.16 14.60
CA LYS A 109 4.38 5.88 13.97
C LYS A 109 4.13 6.03 12.47
N LYS A 110 3.42 7.06 12.04
CA LYS A 110 3.28 7.42 10.61
C LYS A 110 4.62 7.68 9.96
N LYS A 111 5.47 8.51 10.59
CA LYS A 111 6.82 8.81 10.08
C LYS A 111 7.69 7.56 10.03
N GLU A 112 7.58 6.67 11.02
CA GLU A 112 8.28 5.39 11.03
C GLU A 112 7.85 4.51 9.86
N LEU A 113 6.54 4.28 9.71
CA LEU A 113 5.97 3.47 8.62
C LEU A 113 6.32 4.04 7.24
N TYR A 114 6.21 5.36 7.07
CA TYR A 114 6.59 6.04 5.82
C TYR A 114 8.05 5.80 5.46
N LYS A 115 8.98 5.99 6.43
CA LYS A 115 10.40 5.74 6.22
C LYS A 115 10.68 4.26 5.93
N LYS A 116 10.04 3.36 6.67
CA LYS A 116 10.18 1.91 6.52
C LYS A 116 9.75 1.46 5.13
N GLN A 117 8.61 1.95 4.64
CA GLN A 117 8.15 1.67 3.29
C GLN A 117 9.14 2.19 2.24
N LYS A 118 9.55 3.46 2.33
CA LYS A 118 10.49 4.06 1.35
C LYS A 118 11.84 3.37 1.36
N ALA A 119 12.30 2.91 2.53
CA ALA A 119 13.52 2.12 2.65
C ALA A 119 13.37 0.74 1.98
N SER A 120 12.22 0.08 2.12
CA SER A 120 11.95 -1.23 1.49
C SER A 120 12.05 -1.16 -0.04
N GLY A 121 11.51 -0.10 -0.66
CA GLY A 121 11.61 0.10 -2.11
C GLY A 121 12.97 0.58 -2.62
N THR A 122 13.88 0.99 -1.72
CA THR A 122 15.18 1.54 -2.12
C THR A 122 16.25 0.44 -2.13
N ILE A 123 16.65 0.02 -3.33
CA ILE A 123 17.83 -0.85 -3.50
C ILE A 123 19.07 -0.03 -3.13
N VAL A 124 19.59 -0.23 -1.93
CA VAL A 124 20.86 0.37 -1.50
C VAL A 124 21.97 -0.22 -2.36
N LYS A 125 22.44 0.54 -3.33
CA LYS A 125 23.66 0.18 -4.07
C LYS A 125 24.79 0.13 -3.04
N GLY A 126 25.38 -1.05 -2.88
CA GLY A 126 26.56 -1.24 -2.03
C GLY A 126 27.67 -0.24 -2.40
N PRO A 127 28.65 -0.03 -1.50
CA PRO A 127 29.74 0.91 -1.74
C PRO A 127 30.37 0.64 -3.11
N LYS A 128 30.43 1.68 -3.95
CA LYS A 128 31.11 1.58 -5.24
C LYS A 128 32.58 1.23 -4.96
N ILE A 129 33.01 0.06 -5.41
CA ILE A 129 34.41 -0.32 -5.27
C ILE A 129 35.28 0.63 -6.09
N GLY A 130 36.21 1.30 -5.43
CA GLY A 130 37.16 2.18 -6.11
C GLY A 130 38.16 1.36 -6.92
N ARG A 131 38.63 1.91 -8.05
CA ARG A 131 39.63 1.24 -8.91
C ARG A 131 40.90 0.82 -8.15
N ASN A 132 41.26 1.49 -7.06
CA ASN A 132 42.45 1.18 -6.28
C ASN A 132 42.19 0.31 -5.03
N ASP A 133 40.93 0.04 -4.68
CA ASP A 133 40.56 -0.76 -3.51
C ASP A 133 40.93 -2.24 -3.67
N PRO A 134 41.13 -3.00 -2.58
CA PRO A 134 41.35 -4.44 -2.65
C PRO A 134 40.17 -5.14 -3.34
N CYS A 135 40.50 -6.05 -4.26
CA CYS A 135 39.50 -6.74 -5.07
C CYS A 135 38.72 -7.76 -4.24
N PRO A 136 37.37 -7.78 -4.31
CA PRO A 136 36.51 -8.60 -3.44
C PRO A 136 36.57 -10.09 -3.77
N CYS A 137 37.21 -10.47 -4.88
CA CYS A 137 37.44 -11.88 -5.24
C CYS A 137 38.56 -12.55 -4.41
N GLY A 138 39.10 -11.88 -3.38
CA GLY A 138 40.14 -12.44 -2.49
C GLY A 138 41.53 -12.54 -3.10
N SER A 139 41.79 -11.95 -4.28
CA SER A 139 43.08 -12.08 -4.98
C SER A 139 44.23 -11.26 -4.37
N GLY A 140 43.95 -10.42 -3.37
CA GLY A 140 44.91 -9.47 -2.78
C GLY A 140 45.35 -8.33 -3.72
N LYS A 141 44.81 -8.25 -4.94
CA LYS A 141 45.15 -7.22 -5.94
C LYS A 141 44.18 -6.04 -5.86
N LYS A 142 44.61 -4.86 -6.31
CA LYS A 142 43.71 -3.71 -6.52
C LYS A 142 42.65 -4.05 -7.57
N TYR A 143 41.41 -3.57 -7.39
CA TYR A 143 40.26 -3.87 -8.27
C TYR A 143 40.58 -3.65 -9.75
N LYS A 144 41.21 -2.52 -10.11
CA LYS A 144 41.64 -2.20 -11.49
C LYS A 144 42.65 -3.17 -12.11
N LYS A 145 43.35 -3.95 -11.28
CA LYS A 145 44.34 -4.96 -11.71
C LYS A 145 43.77 -6.38 -11.67
N CYS A 146 42.50 -6.56 -11.31
CA CYS A 146 41.84 -7.84 -11.18
C CYS A 146 40.45 -7.80 -11.85
N CYS A 147 39.34 -7.92 -11.11
CA CYS A 147 37.99 -7.94 -11.68
C CYS A 147 37.64 -6.67 -12.48
N GLY A 148 38.25 -5.52 -12.16
CA GLY A 148 38.08 -4.27 -12.89
C GLY A 148 39.12 -3.99 -13.97
N LYS A 149 39.87 -5.01 -14.43
CA LYS A 149 40.92 -4.84 -15.47
C LYS A 149 40.33 -4.64 -16.87
N ASN A 150 39.13 -5.16 -17.12
CA ASN A 150 38.40 -5.07 -18.40
C ASN A 150 36.98 -4.49 -18.21
N ALA A 151 36.68 -3.89 -17.05
CA ALA A 151 35.40 -3.27 -16.74
C ALA A 151 35.39 -1.78 -17.15
#